data_AF-A0A8H8VCF7-F1
#
_entry.id   AF-A0A8H8VCF7-F1
#
_cell.length_a   1.000
_cell.length_b   1.000
_cell.length_c   1.000
_cell.angle_alpha   90.00
_cell.angle_beta   90.00
_cell.angle_gamma   90.00
#
_symmetry.space_group_name_H-M   'P 1'
#
loop_
_entity.id
_entity.type
_entity.pdbx_description
1 polymer ?
#
loop_
_entity_poly.entity_id
_entity_poly.type
_entity_poly.pdbx_seq_one_letter_code
_entity_poly.pdbx_strand_id
1 'polypeptide(L)'
;MTGFKLKPGSQAGFLHPGLINDLDYADIIATVGTGDIKLHCLHRLIVCPRSIYFYINCNKPEDEVSVFKEMRLPDIEPFEFNIAIL
;
A
#
# COMPACT_ATOMS: atom_id res chain seq x y z
N MET A 1 -36.46 -3.58 -0.83
CA MET A 1 -35.46 -3.00 -1.77
C MET A 1 -35.20 -1.56 -1.34
N THR A 2 -34.22 -1.35 -0.46
CA THR A 2 -33.85 -0.02 0.03
C THR A 2 -32.57 0.43 -0.68
N GLY A 3 -32.70 1.45 -1.52
CA GLY A 3 -31.60 2.03 -2.27
C GLY A 3 -30.57 2.67 -1.35
N PHE A 4 -29.32 2.25 -1.46
CA PHE A 4 -28.20 2.90 -0.81
C PHE A 4 -27.97 4.27 -1.46
N LYS A 5 -28.32 5.33 -0.74
CA LYS A 5 -28.00 6.70 -1.10
C LYS A 5 -26.53 6.94 -0.74
N LEU A 6 -25.64 6.80 -1.72
CA LEU A 6 -24.24 7.23 -1.57
C LEU A 6 -24.24 8.75 -1.32
N LYS A 7 -23.88 9.16 -0.10
CA LYS A 7 -23.53 10.55 0.15
C LYS A 7 -22.18 10.80 -0.55
N PRO A 8 -22.05 11.84 -1.37
CA PRO A 8 -20.74 12.22 -1.90
C PRO A 8 -19.85 12.58 -0.71
N GLY A 9 -18.80 11.78 -0.49
CA GLY A 9 -17.81 12.05 0.54
C GLY A 9 -17.19 13.42 0.32
N SER A 10 -17.17 14.21 1.38
CA SER A 10 -16.58 15.54 1.41
C SER A 10 -15.12 15.49 0.97
N GLN A 11 -14.82 16.21 -0.11
CA GLN A 11 -13.51 16.77 -0.45
C GLN A 11 -12.37 15.77 -0.66
N ALA A 12 -12.08 15.54 -1.94
CA ALA A 12 -10.70 15.36 -2.37
C ALA A 12 -9.83 16.46 -1.75
N GLY A 13 -8.73 16.09 -1.09
CA GLY A 13 -7.64 17.03 -0.90
C GLY A 13 -6.96 17.07 0.46
N PHE A 14 -6.92 16.01 1.26
CA PHE A 14 -5.78 15.79 2.16
C PHE A 14 -5.56 14.29 2.28
N LEU A 15 -4.44 13.78 1.75
CA LEU A 15 -3.95 12.46 2.16
C LEU A 15 -3.80 12.54 3.68
N HIS A 16 -4.70 11.88 4.42
CA HIS A 16 -4.60 11.81 5.86
C HIS A 16 -3.23 11.18 6.16
N PRO A 17 -2.29 11.85 6.85
CA PRO A 17 -0.94 11.30 7.07
C PRO A 17 -0.96 9.98 7.86
N GLY A 18 -2.10 9.65 8.48
CA GLY A 18 -2.35 8.35 9.11
C GLY A 18 -2.68 7.22 8.13
N LEU A 19 -3.12 7.50 6.91
CA LEU A 19 -3.60 6.47 5.99
C LEU A 19 -2.46 5.52 5.59
N ILE A 20 -1.22 5.99 5.50
CA ILE A 20 -0.07 5.15 5.12
C ILE A 20 0.23 4.03 6.13
N ASN A 21 -0.19 4.21 7.38
CA ASN A 21 -0.05 3.24 8.45
C ASN A 21 -1.41 2.65 8.87
N ASP A 22 -2.48 3.01 8.17
CA ASP A 22 -3.81 2.51 8.41
C ASP A 22 -3.97 1.15 7.71
N LEU A 23 -4.51 0.18 8.44
CA LEU A 23 -4.82 -1.13 7.89
C LEU A 23 -6.07 -1.06 7.01
N ASP A 24 -6.94 -0.07 7.24
CA ASP A 24 -8.14 0.12 6.45
C ASP A 24 -7.75 0.46 5.00
N TYR A 25 -8.33 -0.31 4.08
CA TYR A 25 -8.13 -0.20 2.63
C TYR A 25 -6.70 -0.49 2.14
N ALA A 26 -5.82 -1.05 2.97
CA ALA A 26 -4.53 -1.54 2.50
C ALA A 26 -4.75 -2.66 1.46
N ASP A 27 -3.98 -2.62 0.38
CA ASP A 27 -4.08 -3.54 -0.76
C ASP A 27 -2.72 -4.14 -1.15
N ILE A 28 -1.67 -3.80 -0.41
CA ILE A 28 -0.32 -4.37 -0.51
C ILE A 28 0.15 -4.83 0.86
N ILE A 29 0.78 -6.01 0.90
CA ILE A 29 1.60 -6.46 2.02
C ILE A 29 3.06 -6.51 1.54
N ALA A 30 3.90 -5.63 2.09
CA ALA A 30 5.33 -5.60 1.82
C ALA A 30 6.11 -6.25 2.97
N THR A 31 6.92 -7.25 2.63
CA THR A 31 7.89 -7.88 3.53
C THR A 31 9.26 -7.26 3.29
N VAL A 32 9.84 -6.62 4.31
CA VAL A 32 11.05 -5.78 4.19
C VAL A 32 12.10 -6.24 5.18
N GLY A 33 13.36 -6.37 4.75
CA GLY A 33 14.49 -6.61 5.64
C GLY A 33 15.53 -7.58 5.08
N THR A 34 16.79 -7.30 5.42
CA THR A 34 18.00 -8.11 5.11
C THR A 34 18.32 -9.13 6.21
N GLY A 35 17.61 -9.05 7.34
CA GLY A 35 17.78 -9.92 8.51
C GLY A 35 16.61 -9.77 9.48
N ASP A 36 16.38 -8.54 9.99
CA ASP A 36 15.22 -8.24 10.82
C ASP A 36 14.01 -7.94 9.92
N ILE A 37 13.17 -8.95 9.69
CA ILE A 37 12.08 -8.89 8.71
C ILE A 37 10.85 -8.21 9.33
N LYS A 38 10.33 -7.18 8.66
CA LYS A 38 9.10 -6.47 9.03
C LYS A 38 8.06 -6.50 7.92
N LEU A 39 6.79 -6.51 8.34
CA LEU A 39 5.64 -6.43 7.46
C LEU A 39 5.08 -5.01 7.48
N HIS A 40 4.78 -4.50 6.29
CA HIS A 40 4.16 -3.20 6.09
C HIS A 40 2.88 -3.37 5.26
N CYS A 41 1.78 -2.82 5.74
CA CYS A 41 0.55 -2.69 4.96
C CYS A 41 0.63 -1.35 4.23
N LEU A 42 0.42 -1.36 2.91
CA LEU A 42 0.55 -0.18 2.06
C LEU A 42 -0.67 -0.06 1.14
N HIS A 43 -0.78 1.11 0.50
CA HIS A 43 -1.87 1.44 -0.41
C HIS A 43 -1.28 1.73 -1.81
N ARG A 44 -1.69 0.97 -2.83
CA ARG A 44 -1.27 1.16 -4.24
C ARG A 44 -1.42 2.61 -4.67
N LEU A 45 -2.54 3.24 -4.30
CA LEU A 45 -2.85 4.63 -4.63
C LEU A 45 -1.84 5.63 -4.05
N ILE A 46 -1.16 5.30 -2.95
CA ILE A 46 -0.16 6.16 -2.31
C ILE A 46 1.24 5.88 -2.87
N VAL A 47 1.62 4.61 -2.96
CA VAL A 47 3.01 4.22 -3.27
C VAL A 47 3.31 4.17 -4.78
N CYS A 48 2.33 3.84 -5.63
CA CYS A 48 2.57 3.74 -7.08
C CYS A 48 2.96 5.08 -7.73
N PRO A 49 2.27 6.21 -7.45
CA PRO A 49 2.62 7.48 -8.09
C PRO A 49 4.00 8.02 -7.68
N ARG A 50 4.53 7.57 -6.54
CA ARG A 50 5.78 8.06 -5.95
C ARG A 50 7.01 7.21 -6.33
N SER A 51 6.81 6.06 -6.96
CA SER A 51 7.90 5.12 -7.26
C SER A 51 7.61 4.28 -8.49
N ILE A 52 8.51 4.36 -9.47
CA ILE A 52 8.47 3.52 -10.69
C ILE A 52 8.50 2.03 -10.32
N TYR A 53 9.27 1.65 -9.29
CA TYR A 53 9.33 0.27 -8.83
C TYR A 53 7.96 -0.23 -8.34
N PHE A 54 7.28 0.56 -7.51
CA PHE A 54 5.95 0.22 -7.01
C PHE A 54 4.92 0.24 -8.13
N TYR A 55 4.96 1.24 -9.01
CA TYR A 55 4.08 1.32 -10.18
C TYR A 55 4.16 0.05 -11.03
N ILE A 56 5.37 -0.40 -11.36
CA ILE A 56 5.56 -1.62 -12.17
C ILE A 56 5.08 -2.86 -11.42
N ASN A 57 5.47 -3.04 -10.15
CA ASN A 57 5.12 -4.25 -9.40
C ASN A 57 3.62 -4.36 -9.12
N CYS A 58 2.95 -3.26 -8.80
CA CYS A 58 1.51 -3.25 -8.61
C CYS A 58 0.77 -3.64 -9.89
N ASN A 59 1.21 -3.19 -11.07
CA ASN A 59 0.51 -3.48 -12.33
C ASN A 59 0.85 -4.86 -12.93
N LYS A 60 1.71 -5.66 -12.29
CA LYS A 60 1.92 -7.05 -12.72
C LYS A 60 0.64 -7.86 -12.48
N PRO A 61 0.24 -8.72 -13.43
CA PRO A 61 -0.88 -9.64 -13.22
C PRO A 61 -0.65 -10.46 -11.94
N GLU A 62 -1.71 -10.65 -11.19
CA GLU A 62 -1.70 -11.42 -9.95
C GLU A 62 -2.19 -12.83 -10.27
N ASP A 63 -1.54 -13.85 -9.69
CA ASP A 63 -2.14 -15.17 -9.62
C ASP A 63 -3.37 -15.03 -8.70
N GLU A 64 -4.57 -15.35 -9.22
CA GLU A 64 -5.91 -14.91 -8.77
C GLU A 64 -6.34 -15.28 -7.32
N VAL A 65 -5.42 -15.71 -6.46
CA VAL A 65 -5.75 -16.35 -5.18
C VAL A 65 -5.63 -15.40 -3.97
N SER A 66 -4.96 -14.25 -4.10
CA SER A 66 -4.75 -13.33 -2.97
C SER A 66 -5.62 -12.07 -3.05
N VAL A 67 -6.15 -11.66 -1.90
CA VAL A 67 -6.84 -10.36 -1.72
C VAL A 67 -5.84 -9.20 -1.68
N PHE A 68 -4.58 -9.48 -1.34
CA PHE A 68 -3.50 -8.48 -1.23
C PHE A 68 -2.41 -8.75 -2.25
N LYS A 69 -1.84 -7.67 -2.79
CA LYS A 69 -0.58 -7.76 -3.54
C LYS A 69 0.56 -8.00 -2.57
N GLU A 70 1.20 -9.16 -2.65
CA GLU A 70 2.42 -9.43 -1.87
C GLU A 70 3.66 -8.85 -2.56
N MET A 71 4.54 -8.21 -1.79
CA MET A 71 5.84 -7.74 -2.24
C MET A 71 6.94 -8.13 -1.26
N ARG A 72 8.11 -8.48 -1.79
CA ARG A 72 9.29 -8.80 -0.99
C ARG A 72 10.43 -7.85 -1.36
N LEU A 73 11.00 -7.21 -0.35
CA LEU A 73 12.08 -6.24 -0.43
C LEU A 73 13.22 -6.70 0.50
N PRO A 74 13.93 -7.80 0.14
CA PRO A 74 14.94 -8.41 1.01
C PRO A 74 16.22 -7.58 1.14
N ASP A 75 16.44 -6.64 0.23
CA ASP A 75 17.68 -5.85 0.15
C ASP A 75 17.52 -4.44 0.75
N ILE A 76 16.42 -4.18 1.47
CA ILE A 76 16.12 -2.89 2.09
C ILE A 76 15.98 -3.08 3.60
N GLU A 77 16.71 -2.29 4.38
CA GLU A 77 16.53 -2.27 5.82
C GLU A 77 15.18 -1.65 6.21
N PRO A 78 14.46 -2.18 7.22
CA PRO A 78 13.14 -1.65 7.58
C PRO A 78 13.16 -0.16 7.98
N PHE A 79 14.25 0.32 8.55
CA PHE A 79 14.41 1.74 8.90
C PHE A 79 14.46 2.62 7.65
N GLU A 80 15.26 2.23 6.66
CA GLU A 80 15.40 2.96 5.38
C GLU A 80 14.08 2.95 4.62
N PHE A 81 13.38 1.82 4.66
CA PHE A 81 12.05 1.70 4.07
C PHE A 81 11.06 2.69 4.69
N ASN A 82 10.99 2.79 6.02
CA ASN A 82 10.10 3.74 6.69
C ASN A 82 10.38 5.18 6.29
N ILE A 83 11.65 5.56 6.07
CA ILE A 83 11.98 6.91 5.59
C ILE A 83 11.49 7.10 4.14
N ALA A 84 11.63 6.08 3.29
CA ALA A 84 11.31 6.18 1.87
C ALA A 84 9.80 6.23 1.57
N ILE A 85 8.95 5.64 2.43
CA ILE A 85 7.50 5.61 2.15
C ILE A 85 6.75 6.87 2.61
N LEU A 86 7.28 7.63 3.58
CA LEU A 86 6.66 8.87 4.10
C LEU A 86 6.64 9.99 3.05
#